data_AF-W1YKV4-F1
#
_entry.id   AF-W1YKV4-F1
#
_cell.length_a   1.000
_cell.length_b   1.000
_cell.length_c   1.000
_cell.angle_alpha   90.00
_cell.angle_beta   90.00
_cell.angle_gamma   90.00
#
_symmetry.space_group_name_H-M   'P 1'
#
loop_
_entity.id
_entity.type
_entity.pdbx_description
1 polymer ?
#
loop_
_entity_poly.entity_id
_entity_poly.type
_entity_poly.pdbx_seq_one_letter_code
_entity_poly.pdbx_strand_id
1 'polypeptide(L)' 'TLVVLNEDERVTQIASMMSGRGMSSTALAAAKELIAHFN' A
#
# COMPACT_ATOMS: atom_id res chain seq x y z
N THR A 1 10.71 -15.29 -11.55
CA THR A 1 9.35 -15.60 -11.09
C THR A 1 8.72 -14.33 -10.55
N LEU A 2 7.46 -14.05 -10.89
CA LEU A 2 6.71 -12.93 -10.31
C LEU A 2 6.36 -13.28 -8.86
N VAL A 3 6.75 -12.43 -7.91
CA VAL A 3 6.43 -12.60 -6.48
C VAL A 3 5.05 -12.02 -6.24
N VAL A 4 4.13 -12.84 -5.72
CA VAL A 4 2.82 -12.37 -5.26
C VAL A 4 3.01 -11.85 -3.84
N LEU A 5 2.74 -10.56 -3.65
CA LEU A 5 2.80 -9.90 -2.35
C LEU A 5 1.53 -10.20 -1.56
N ASN A 6 1.67 -10.38 -0.25
CA ASN A 6 0.53 -10.45 0.65
C ASN A 6 -0.12 -9.06 0.83
N GLU A 7 -1.26 -9.00 1.51
CA GLU A 7 -2.04 -7.76 1.63
C GLU A 7 -1.27 -6.63 2.33
N ASP A 8 -0.58 -6.93 3.45
CA ASP A 8 0.20 -5.94 4.20
C ASP A 8 1.40 -5.40 3.39
N GLU A 9 2.04 -6.27 2.61
CA GLU A 9 3.12 -5.89 1.70
C GLU A 9 2.59 -4.98 0.58
N ARG A 10 1.41 -5.28 0.03
CA ARG A 10 0.75 -4.42 -0.96
C ARG A 10 0.39 -3.06 -0.37
N VAL A 11 -0.19 -3.01 0.84
CA VAL A 11 -0.53 -1.75 1.52
C VAL A 11 0.73 -0.89 1.68
N THR A 12 1.81 -1.49 2.20
CA THR A 12 3.07 -0.78 2.45
C THR A 12 3.69 -0.28 1.15
N GLN A 13 3.66 -1.08 0.09
CA GLN A 13 4.23 -0.71 -1.20
C GLN A 13 3.44 0.44 -1.84
N ILE A 14 2.11 0.39 -1.83
CA ILE A 14 1.23 1.46 -2.35
C ILE A 14 1.43 2.74 -1.54
N ALA A 15 1.40 2.67 -0.21
CA ALA A 15 1.63 3.81 0.67
C ALA A 15 3.03 4.43 0.45
N SER A 16 4.04 3.60 0.21
CA SER A 16 5.40 4.04 -0.09
C SER A 16 5.50 4.72 -1.47
N MET A 17 4.82 4.19 -2.49
CA MET A 17 4.72 4.82 -3.81
C MET A 17 4.03 6.19 -3.73
N MET A 18 3.04 6.34 -2.85
CA MET A 18 2.30 7.59 -2.65
C MET A 18 3.07 8.65 -1.86
N SER A 19 3.77 8.26 -0.78
CA SER A 19 4.40 9.20 0.17
C SER A 19 5.92 9.37 0.01
N GLY A 20 6.61 8.51 -0.73
CA GLY A 20 8.06 8.59 -0.88
C GLY A 20 8.82 8.32 0.43
N ARG A 21 9.83 9.15 0.74
CA ARG A 21 10.81 8.90 1.83
C ARG A 21 10.26 8.95 3.26
N GLY A 22 9.02 9.38 3.46
CA GLY A 22 8.36 9.40 4.77
C GLY A 22 6.95 8.89 4.62
N MET A 23 6.71 7.62 4.96
CA MET A 23 5.39 7.01 4.81
C MET A 23 4.38 7.72 5.72
N SER A 24 3.51 8.53 5.13
CA SER A 24 2.47 9.25 5.86
C SER A 24 1.40 8.28 6.35
N SER A 25 0.88 8.51 7.56
CA SER A 25 -0.29 7.79 8.09
C SER A 25 -1.51 7.93 7.17
N THR A 26 -1.66 9.07 6.49
CA THR A 26 -2.71 9.31 5.49
C THR A 26 -2.54 8.44 4.25
N ALA A 27 -1.31 8.23 3.78
CA ALA A 27 -1.06 7.36 2.63
C ALA A 27 -1.27 5.89 2.98
N LEU A 28 -0.96 5.48 4.22
CA LEU A 28 -1.28 4.13 4.69
C LEU A 28 -2.80 3.90 4.73
N ALA A 29 -3.57 4.87 5.21
CA ALA A 29 -5.02 4.79 5.25
C ALA A 29 -5.62 4.71 3.83
N ALA A 30 -5.15 5.57 2.91
CA ALA A 30 -5.59 5.55 1.52
C ALA A 30 -5.23 4.24 0.80
N ALA A 31 -4.03 3.68 1.06
CA ALA A 31 -3.63 2.40 0.49
C ALA A 31 -4.50 1.23 0.98
N LYS A 32 -4.91 1.24 2.26
CA LYS A 32 -5.85 0.26 2.81
C LYS A 32 -7.22 0.36 2.16
N GLU A 33 -7.74 1.59 1.99
CA GLU A 33 -9.03 1.80 1.31
C GLU A 33 -8.98 1.34 -0.15
N LEU A 34 -7.91 1.64 -0.87
CA LEU A 34 -7.73 1.21 -2.26
C LEU A 34 -7.74 -0.32 -2.38
N ILE A 35 -6.99 -1.02 -1.53
CA ILE A 35 -6.95 -2.48 -1.57
C ILE A 35 -8.30 -3.08 -1.17
N ALA A 36 -8.95 -2.54 -0.13
CA ALA A 36 -10.27 -3.01 0.29
C ALA A 36 -11.36 -2.77 -0.78
N HIS A 37 -11.21 -1.74 -1.63
CA HIS A 37 -12.16 -1.43 -2.71
C HIS A 37 -12.00 -2.34 -3.94
N PHE A 38 -10.80 -2.88 -4.18
CA PHE A 38 -10.47 -3.65 -5.38
C PHE A 38 -10.09 -5.12 -5.11
N ASN A 39 -10.18 -5.58 -3.85
CA ASN A 39 -10.18 -7.01 -3.47
C ASN A 39 -11.60 -7.59 -3.61
#